data_AF-A0A8J4W4C4-F1
#
_entry.id   AF-A0A8J4W4C4-F1
#
_cell.length_a   1.000
_cell.length_b   1.000
_cell.length_c   1.000
_cell.angle_alpha   90.00
_cell.angle_beta   90.00
_cell.angle_gamma   90.00
#
_symmetry.space_group_name_H-M   'P 1'
#
loop_
_entity.id
_entity.type
_entity.pdbx_description
1 polymer ?
#
loop_
_entity_poly.entity_id
_entity_poly.type
_entity_poly.pdbx_seq_one_letter_code
_entity_poly.pdbx_strand_id
1 'polypeptide(L)'
;MTKFGAARGKKLLEALEEAANRGVKLRILTAKQTPADELLETTSSPTSCSSLPSEVQMLADAGKEKVDVRCWSGPEWYGSGILHQKIWVFDSQHVYVGSANMDWKSLAQVMEVGVVMENLQPTSPMIQDMQRLFDAWWLFASPELLPAKTATYFSEDFQHEMQVPSWSLYLPESKRTPDPFVAAGLSSLGNISHQYPVAFSARSTQKSLNEDEDISSGAAQMFVAAAPLEATAAHSRAFDEDALVYTIRSAKSFVSLSVMDFAPFSMYTPGPLHWPALTDALLAGVYGKPGLQNTTSTSTSKATWPSYTRVNHAKYIVTDTRANIGTSNMEWGYFYTTAGASVNTNHEPTRKALEEIFERNWNSSYALPLDEVIASVKP
;
A
#
# COMPACT_ATOMS: atom_id res chain seq x y z
N MET A 1 -3.88 21.25 20.76
CA MET A 1 -3.85 19.93 20.10
C MET A 1 -3.31 18.83 21.03
N THR A 2 -3.93 18.57 22.18
CA THR A 2 -3.47 17.49 23.10
C THR A 2 -4.50 16.39 23.31
N LYS A 3 -5.76 16.62 22.92
CA LYS A 3 -6.82 15.59 22.98
C LYS A 3 -6.58 14.53 21.90
N PHE A 4 -7.03 13.30 22.18
CA PHE A 4 -6.98 12.17 21.24
C PHE A 4 -5.58 11.85 20.68
N GLY A 5 -4.52 12.19 21.40
CA GLY A 5 -3.15 11.89 20.98
C GLY A 5 -2.64 12.66 19.76
N ALA A 6 -3.32 13.74 19.34
CA ALA A 6 -2.95 14.55 18.19
C ALA A 6 -1.50 15.09 18.23
N ALA A 7 -0.92 15.22 19.43
CA ALA A 7 0.48 15.57 19.63
C ALA A 7 1.47 14.61 18.95
N ARG A 8 1.09 13.35 18.67
CA ARG A 8 1.93 12.39 17.93
C ARG A 8 2.14 12.82 16.48
N GLY A 9 1.06 13.23 15.79
CA GLY A 9 1.15 13.76 14.43
C GLY A 9 1.95 15.06 14.37
N LYS A 10 1.75 15.95 15.36
CA LYS A 10 2.54 17.19 15.48
C LYS A 10 4.04 16.90 15.61
N LYS A 11 4.44 15.94 16.45
CA LYS A 11 5.85 15.53 16.61
C LYS A 11 6.46 15.03 15.31
N LEU A 12 5.70 14.29 14.49
CA LEU A 12 6.17 13.84 13.18
C LEU A 12 6.39 15.03 12.24
N LEU A 13 5.42 15.96 12.16
CA LEU A 13 5.53 17.16 11.35
C LEU A 13 6.74 18.01 11.76
N GLU A 14 6.91 18.26 13.06
CA GLU A 14 8.05 19.00 13.62
C GLU A 14 9.39 18.32 13.28
N ALA A 15 9.47 16.98 13.37
CA ALA A 15 10.69 16.25 13.03
C ALA A 15 11.06 16.39 11.54
N LEU A 16 10.07 16.47 10.64
CA LEU A 16 10.30 16.70 9.21
C LEU A 16 10.73 18.13 8.92
N GLU A 17 10.09 19.12 9.56
CA GLU A 17 10.50 20.52 9.48
C GLU A 17 11.94 20.70 9.98
N GLU A 18 12.28 20.12 11.13
CA GLU A 18 13.64 20.12 11.67
C GLU A 18 14.64 19.44 10.73
N ALA A 19 14.26 18.34 10.08
CA ALA A 19 15.12 17.67 9.11
C ALA A 19 15.39 18.58 7.89
N ALA A 20 14.36 19.21 7.33
CA ALA A 20 14.51 20.17 6.23
C ALA A 20 15.40 21.36 6.63
N ASN A 21 15.21 21.89 7.85
CA ASN A 21 16.04 22.97 8.41
C ASN A 21 17.51 22.58 8.61
N ARG A 22 17.79 21.30 8.88
CA ARG A 22 19.17 20.76 8.92
C ARG A 22 19.76 20.52 7.52
N GLY A 23 19.01 20.78 6.45
CA GLY A 23 19.44 20.60 5.07
C GLY A 23 19.17 19.22 4.48
N VAL A 24 18.41 18.36 5.18
CA VAL A 24 17.97 17.06 4.63
C VAL A 24 16.99 17.33 3.48
N LYS A 25 17.22 16.66 2.34
CA LYS A 25 16.31 16.77 1.19
C LYS A 25 15.09 15.89 1.41
N LEU A 26 13.90 16.47 1.30
CA LEU A 26 12.62 15.78 1.36
C LEU A 26 11.99 15.78 -0.03
N ARG A 27 11.52 14.61 -0.47
CA ARG A 27 10.64 14.46 -1.64
C ARG A 27 9.30 13.97 -1.14
N ILE A 28 8.26 14.77 -1.33
CA ILE A 28 6.90 14.46 -0.86
C ILE A 28 6.01 14.26 -2.08
N LEU A 29 5.47 13.05 -2.23
CA LEU A 29 4.42 12.76 -3.19
C LEU A 29 3.08 12.76 -2.46
N THR A 30 2.14 13.60 -2.89
CA THR A 30 0.82 13.74 -2.25
C THR A 30 -0.32 13.60 -3.26
N ALA A 31 -1.55 13.40 -2.78
CA ALA A 31 -2.73 13.49 -3.63
C ALA A 31 -2.94 14.95 -4.08
N LYS A 32 -3.35 15.12 -5.34
CA LYS A 32 -3.85 16.40 -5.85
C LYS A 32 -5.14 16.77 -5.13
N GLN A 33 -5.21 17.96 -4.55
CA GLN A 33 -6.43 18.46 -3.91
C GLN A 33 -7.33 19.08 -5.00
N THR A 34 -8.59 18.69 -5.03
CA THR A 34 -9.63 19.42 -5.75
C THR A 34 -10.31 20.36 -4.75
N PRO A 35 -10.29 21.69 -4.97
CA PRO A 35 -11.02 22.62 -4.12
C PRO A 35 -12.49 22.23 -4.00
N ALA A 36 -13.06 22.34 -2.80
CA ALA A 36 -14.45 21.96 -2.53
C ALA A 36 -15.47 22.72 -3.41
N ASP A 37 -15.11 23.94 -3.85
CA ASP A 37 -15.93 24.81 -4.69
C ASP A 37 -15.85 24.46 -6.20
N GLU A 38 -14.86 23.67 -6.64
CA GLU A 38 -14.69 23.26 -8.04
C GLU A 38 -15.51 22.00 -8.41
N LEU A 39 -16.16 21.36 -7.43
CA LEU A 39 -17.10 20.26 -7.68
C LEU A 39 -18.38 20.70 -8.41
N LEU A 40 -18.57 22.02 -8.64
CA LEU A 40 -19.74 22.61 -9.26
C LEU A 40 -19.49 23.22 -10.67
N GLU A 41 -18.24 23.34 -11.13
CA GLU A 41 -17.94 23.95 -12.44
C GLU A 41 -17.11 23.01 -13.34
N THR A 42 -17.74 22.51 -14.40
CA THR A 42 -17.20 21.50 -15.33
C THR A 42 -16.23 22.06 -16.39
N THR A 43 -15.52 23.15 -16.13
CA THR A 43 -14.74 23.82 -17.20
C THR A 43 -13.39 24.35 -16.73
N SER A 44 -12.55 23.50 -16.17
CA SER A 44 -11.10 23.37 -16.45
C SER A 44 -10.44 22.60 -15.30
N SER A 45 -10.01 21.36 -15.54
CA SER A 45 -9.21 20.62 -14.56
C SER A 45 -7.89 21.37 -14.36
N PRO A 46 -7.59 21.92 -13.16
CA PRO A 46 -6.33 22.61 -12.96
C PRO A 46 -5.21 21.60 -13.19
N THR A 47 -4.35 21.79 -14.18
CA THR A 47 -3.32 20.84 -14.61
C THR A 47 -2.13 20.71 -13.65
N SER A 48 -2.17 21.37 -12.48
CA SER A 48 -1.05 21.44 -11.52
C SER A 48 -1.47 21.17 -10.08
N CYS A 49 -0.48 20.91 -9.20
CA CYS A 49 -0.60 20.97 -7.73
C CYS A 49 -0.95 22.40 -7.25
N SER A 50 -2.08 22.96 -7.65
CA SER A 50 -2.45 24.34 -7.35
C SER A 50 -2.69 24.58 -5.86
N SER A 51 -3.11 23.55 -5.13
CA SER A 51 -3.23 23.56 -3.68
C SER A 51 -2.63 22.29 -3.07
N LEU A 52 -1.85 22.48 -2.00
CA LEU A 52 -1.28 21.40 -1.19
C LEU A 52 -2.08 21.23 0.09
N PRO A 53 -2.13 20.01 0.66
CA PRO A 53 -2.57 19.84 2.04
C PRO A 53 -1.79 20.77 2.98
N SER A 54 -2.46 21.34 3.98
CA SER A 54 -1.89 22.39 4.82
C SER A 54 -0.56 21.99 5.46
N GLU A 55 -0.42 20.76 5.95
CA GLU A 55 0.81 20.25 6.55
C GLU A 55 1.94 20.07 5.53
N VAL A 56 1.60 19.71 4.28
CA VAL A 56 2.59 19.61 3.19
C VAL A 56 3.03 21.00 2.76
N GLN A 57 2.11 21.97 2.72
CA GLN A 57 2.42 23.37 2.46
C GLN A 57 3.36 23.94 3.53
N MET A 58 3.12 23.63 4.81
CA MET A 58 4.01 24.02 5.91
C MET A 58 5.44 23.50 5.70
N LEU A 59 5.60 22.24 5.29
CA LEU A 59 6.91 21.65 4.98
C LEU A 59 7.57 22.32 3.77
N ALA A 60 6.82 22.54 2.69
CA ALA A 60 7.32 23.23 1.50
C ALA A 60 7.79 24.67 1.82
N ASP A 61 7.05 25.38 2.67
CA ASP A 61 7.39 26.74 3.10
C ASP A 61 8.60 26.78 4.04
N ALA A 62 8.72 25.79 4.94
CA ALA A 62 9.82 25.69 5.89
C ALA A 62 11.17 25.39 5.21
N GLY A 63 11.15 24.60 4.13
CA GLY A 63 12.37 24.12 3.47
C GLY A 63 12.40 24.37 1.97
N LYS A 64 12.15 25.61 1.52
CA LYS A 64 11.95 25.98 0.09
C LYS A 64 12.95 25.41 -0.93
N GLU A 65 14.21 25.12 -0.55
CA GLU A 65 15.22 24.53 -1.44
C GLU A 65 15.52 23.04 -1.16
N LYS A 66 14.94 22.50 -0.09
CA LYS A 66 15.17 21.14 0.40
C LYS A 66 13.93 20.26 0.30
N VAL A 67 12.75 20.84 0.11
CA VAL A 67 11.48 20.13 0.06
C VAL A 67 10.90 20.26 -1.33
N ASP A 68 10.95 19.16 -2.08
CA ASP A 68 10.26 19.03 -3.36
C ASP A 68 8.92 18.34 -3.14
N VAL A 69 7.86 18.88 -3.74
CA VAL A 69 6.52 18.30 -3.68
C VAL A 69 6.01 18.01 -5.08
N ARG A 70 5.45 16.82 -5.28
CA ARG A 70 4.68 16.44 -6.48
C ARG A 70 3.32 15.91 -6.07
N CYS A 71 2.35 16.02 -6.97
CA CYS A 71 1.00 15.49 -6.75
C CYS A 71 0.60 14.57 -7.87
N TRP A 72 -0.10 13.52 -7.49
CA TRP A 72 -0.68 12.57 -8.41
C TRP A 72 -2.21 12.53 -8.25
N SER A 73 -2.90 12.26 -9.36
CA SER A 73 -4.36 12.26 -9.43
C SER A 73 -4.87 10.99 -10.09
N GLY A 74 -5.49 10.11 -9.32
CA GLY A 74 -6.19 8.94 -9.83
C GLY A 74 -7.24 9.31 -10.88
N PRO A 75 -8.12 10.29 -10.64
CA PRO A 75 -9.13 10.70 -11.62
C PRO A 75 -8.58 11.13 -12.97
N GLU A 76 -7.43 11.81 -13.01
CA GLU A 76 -6.82 12.24 -14.28
C GLU A 76 -6.28 11.05 -15.09
N TRP A 77 -5.77 10.03 -14.42
CA TRP A 77 -5.15 8.87 -15.06
C TRP A 77 -6.11 7.72 -15.32
N TYR A 78 -7.08 7.48 -14.43
CA TYR A 78 -7.95 6.30 -14.42
C TYR A 78 -9.45 6.62 -14.27
N GLY A 79 -9.83 7.90 -14.29
CA GLY A 79 -11.22 8.34 -14.10
C GLY A 79 -11.74 8.23 -12.66
N SER A 80 -10.99 7.59 -11.75
CA SER A 80 -11.30 7.46 -10.33
C SER A 80 -10.04 7.09 -9.52
N GLY A 81 -10.19 6.82 -8.21
CA GLY A 81 -9.11 6.35 -7.35
C GLY A 81 -8.31 7.47 -6.68
N ILE A 82 -7.38 7.09 -5.80
CA ILE A 82 -6.62 8.03 -4.95
C ILE A 82 -5.13 7.66 -4.85
N LEU A 83 -4.28 8.58 -4.38
CA LEU A 83 -2.93 8.21 -3.96
C LEU A 83 -3.03 7.53 -2.58
N HIS A 84 -2.85 6.21 -2.53
CA HIS A 84 -3.01 5.44 -1.29
C HIS A 84 -1.71 4.80 -0.77
N GLN A 85 -0.57 5.09 -1.36
CA GLN A 85 0.71 4.59 -0.86
C GLN A 85 1.13 5.33 0.41
N LYS A 86 1.68 4.58 1.37
CA LYS A 86 2.33 5.11 2.57
C LYS A 86 3.70 4.48 2.71
N ILE A 87 4.58 4.89 1.81
CA ILE A 87 5.97 4.42 1.74
C ILE A 87 6.90 5.50 2.28
N TRP A 88 7.95 5.09 2.97
CA TRP A 88 9.08 5.96 3.28
C TRP A 88 10.38 5.29 2.88
N VAL A 89 11.30 6.08 2.34
CA VAL A 89 12.66 5.69 2.04
C VAL A 89 13.58 6.74 2.63
N PHE A 90 14.50 6.34 3.51
CA PHE A 90 15.40 7.24 4.23
C PHE A 90 16.86 6.84 3.98
N ASP A 91 17.69 7.84 3.67
CA ASP A 91 19.15 7.76 3.62
C ASP A 91 19.73 6.56 2.84
N SER A 92 18.98 6.03 1.88
CA SER A 92 19.32 4.80 1.15
C SER A 92 19.62 3.61 2.06
N GLN A 93 18.98 3.53 3.22
CA GLN A 93 19.24 2.50 4.24
C GLN A 93 17.99 2.03 4.98
N HIS A 94 16.93 2.84 5.05
CA HIS A 94 15.72 2.50 5.78
C HIS A 94 14.49 2.60 4.90
N VAL A 95 13.56 1.67 5.08
CA VAL A 95 12.28 1.63 4.37
C VAL A 95 11.16 1.39 5.35
N TYR A 96 10.03 2.09 5.17
CA TYR A 96 8.74 1.73 5.77
C TYR A 96 7.69 1.52 4.69
N VAL A 97 6.87 0.48 4.86
CA VAL A 97 5.62 0.27 4.12
C VAL A 97 4.56 -0.20 5.10
N GLY A 98 3.36 0.37 5.05
CA GLY A 98 2.28 -0.05 5.92
C GLY A 98 0.98 0.70 5.68
N SER A 99 -0.01 0.44 6.53
CA SER A 99 -1.37 0.96 6.38
C SER A 99 -1.55 2.38 6.90
N ALA A 100 -0.71 2.84 7.83
CA ALA A 100 -0.88 4.12 8.49
C ALA A 100 -0.81 5.28 7.51
N ASN A 101 -1.88 6.09 7.44
CA ASN A 101 -1.82 7.41 6.83
C ASN A 101 -0.87 8.30 7.65
N MET A 102 -0.29 9.32 7.00
CA MET A 102 0.58 10.30 7.66
C MET A 102 -0.24 11.41 8.32
N ASP A 103 -1.29 11.01 9.06
CA ASP A 103 -2.15 11.89 9.83
C ASP A 103 -2.20 11.46 11.30
N TRP A 104 -2.57 12.39 12.17
CA TRP A 104 -2.54 12.17 13.61
C TRP A 104 -3.52 11.07 14.08
N LYS A 105 -4.62 10.82 13.36
CA LYS A 105 -5.58 9.76 13.71
C LYS A 105 -4.95 8.41 13.49
N SER A 106 -4.30 8.18 12.34
CA SER A 106 -3.57 6.93 12.08
C SER A 106 -2.46 6.69 13.11
N LEU A 107 -1.76 7.75 13.54
CA LEU A 107 -0.66 7.63 14.51
C LEU A 107 -1.11 7.46 15.98
N ALA A 108 -2.36 7.79 16.30
CA ALA A 108 -2.81 7.88 17.69
C ALA A 108 -4.03 7.02 18.03
N GLN A 109 -4.92 6.77 17.08
CA GLN A 109 -6.26 6.25 17.35
C GLN A 109 -6.61 5.02 16.53
N VAL A 110 -6.15 4.95 15.29
CA VAL A 110 -6.45 3.85 14.36
C VAL A 110 -5.52 2.67 14.61
N MET A 111 -6.05 1.46 14.46
CA MET A 111 -5.23 0.25 14.48
C MET A 111 -4.56 0.09 13.11
N GLU A 112 -3.26 0.30 13.08
CA GLU A 112 -2.43 0.26 11.87
C GLU A 112 -1.36 -0.84 12.00
N VAL A 113 -0.84 -1.28 10.86
CA VAL A 113 0.30 -2.20 10.80
C VAL A 113 1.27 -1.73 9.70
N GLY A 114 2.56 -1.98 9.90
CA GLY A 114 3.57 -1.72 8.89
C GLY A 114 4.85 -2.47 9.21
N VAL A 115 5.73 -2.55 8.21
CA VAL A 115 7.07 -3.10 8.34
C VAL A 115 8.09 -1.98 8.16
N VAL A 116 9.05 -1.91 9.07
CA VAL A 116 10.26 -1.10 8.92
C VAL A 116 11.42 -2.04 8.68
N MET A 117 12.22 -1.76 7.66
CA MET A 117 13.52 -2.40 7.42
C MET A 117 14.59 -1.35 7.62
N GLU A 118 15.54 -1.61 8.51
CA GLU A 118 16.56 -0.63 8.92
C GLU A 118 17.97 -1.13 8.65
N ASN A 119 18.90 -0.18 8.44
CA ASN A 119 20.32 -0.46 8.24
C ASN A 119 20.58 -1.41 7.05
N LEU A 120 19.75 -1.33 6.01
CA LEU A 120 20.01 -2.03 4.76
C LEU A 120 21.27 -1.45 4.15
N GLN A 121 22.15 -2.32 3.64
CA GLN A 121 23.28 -1.86 2.85
C GLN A 121 22.75 -1.10 1.61
N PRO A 122 23.38 -0.01 1.16
CA PRO A 122 22.96 0.71 -0.05
C PRO A 122 22.96 -0.16 -1.33
N THR A 123 23.70 -1.27 -1.30
CA THR A 123 23.73 -2.28 -2.37
C THR A 123 22.63 -3.35 -2.24
N SER A 124 21.84 -3.33 -1.17
CA SER A 124 20.73 -4.28 -0.97
C SER A 124 19.69 -4.11 -2.07
N PRO A 125 19.24 -5.21 -2.70
CA PRO A 125 18.20 -5.13 -3.72
C PRO A 125 16.89 -4.57 -3.16
N MET A 126 16.61 -4.77 -1.87
CA MET A 126 15.40 -4.21 -1.24
C MET A 126 15.39 -2.68 -1.25
N ILE A 127 16.47 -2.02 -0.80
CA ILE A 127 16.51 -0.55 -0.76
C ILE A 127 16.52 0.04 -2.17
N GLN A 128 17.28 -0.58 -3.10
CA GLN A 128 17.35 -0.12 -4.47
C GLN A 128 16.00 -0.26 -5.19
N ASP A 129 15.30 -1.37 -4.98
CA ASP A 129 14.00 -1.60 -5.63
C ASP A 129 12.90 -0.71 -5.05
N MET A 130 12.93 -0.43 -3.74
CA MET A 130 12.04 0.56 -3.11
C MET A 130 12.33 1.99 -3.58
N GLN A 131 13.60 2.34 -3.82
CA GLN A 131 13.96 3.61 -4.46
C GLN A 131 13.42 3.70 -5.89
N ARG A 132 13.58 2.64 -6.69
CA ARG A 132 13.02 2.58 -8.05
C ARG A 132 11.49 2.70 -8.04
N LEU A 133 10.81 2.07 -7.09
CA LEU A 133 9.37 2.24 -6.91
C LEU A 133 9.03 3.70 -6.63
N PHE A 134 9.70 4.33 -5.65
CA PHE A 134 9.46 5.75 -5.34
C PHE A 134 9.73 6.65 -6.54
N ASP A 135 10.84 6.43 -7.25
CA ASP A 135 11.23 7.21 -8.42
C ASP A 135 10.27 7.01 -9.60
N ALA A 136 9.68 5.82 -9.76
CA ALA A 136 8.62 5.58 -10.74
C ALA A 136 7.40 6.46 -10.45
N TRP A 137 6.93 6.50 -9.21
CA TRP A 137 5.82 7.38 -8.81
C TRP A 137 6.17 8.86 -8.88
N TRP A 138 7.42 9.19 -8.56
CA TRP A 138 7.95 10.55 -8.73
C TRP A 138 7.88 10.97 -10.19
N LEU A 139 8.31 10.12 -11.14
CA LEU A 139 8.19 10.34 -12.58
C LEU A 139 6.73 10.37 -13.03
N PHE A 140 5.87 9.51 -12.48
CA PHE A 140 4.44 9.47 -12.82
C PHE A 140 3.73 10.80 -12.50
N ALA A 141 4.16 11.48 -11.44
CA ALA A 141 3.66 12.78 -11.04
C ALA A 141 4.45 13.96 -11.62
N SER A 142 5.24 13.73 -12.67
CA SER A 142 6.15 14.75 -13.20
C SER A 142 5.52 15.61 -14.30
N PRO A 143 6.01 16.84 -14.51
CA PRO A 143 5.56 17.69 -15.62
C PRO A 143 5.76 17.05 -17.00
N GLU A 144 6.73 16.15 -17.16
CA GLU A 144 7.00 15.46 -18.42
C GLU A 144 5.89 14.48 -18.82
N LEU A 145 5.16 13.93 -17.84
CA LEU A 145 4.03 13.04 -18.08
C LEU A 145 2.67 13.74 -17.95
N LEU A 146 2.65 15.03 -17.60
CA LEU A 146 1.44 15.83 -17.47
C LEU A 146 1.27 16.82 -18.64
N PRO A 147 0.02 17.10 -19.08
CA PRO A 147 -1.23 16.49 -18.63
C PRO A 147 -1.33 15.00 -19.00
N ALA A 148 -2.14 14.27 -18.23
CA ALA A 148 -2.28 12.82 -18.38
C ALA A 148 -2.69 12.43 -19.81
N LYS A 149 -1.93 11.50 -20.40
CA LYS A 149 -2.23 10.92 -21.71
C LYS A 149 -2.83 9.53 -21.51
N THR A 150 -4.14 9.43 -21.67
CA THR A 150 -4.92 8.22 -21.41
C THR A 150 -5.62 7.70 -22.67
N ALA A 151 -6.10 6.48 -22.60
CA ALA A 151 -7.01 5.88 -23.56
C ALA A 151 -8.09 5.09 -22.81
N THR A 152 -9.16 4.74 -23.51
CA THR A 152 -10.20 3.86 -22.96
C THR A 152 -10.15 2.48 -23.60
N TYR A 153 -10.52 1.45 -22.82
CA TYR A 153 -10.79 0.12 -23.32
C TYR A 153 -11.98 -0.48 -22.58
N PHE A 154 -12.72 -1.39 -23.23
CA PHE A 154 -13.75 -2.16 -22.56
C PHE A 154 -13.12 -3.42 -21.98
N SER A 155 -13.20 -3.59 -20.65
CA SER A 155 -12.76 -4.81 -19.98
C SER A 155 -13.86 -5.85 -20.05
N GLU A 156 -13.60 -6.98 -20.70
CA GLU A 156 -14.51 -8.12 -20.70
C GLU A 156 -14.62 -8.76 -19.31
N ASP A 157 -13.54 -8.76 -18.52
CA ASP A 157 -13.54 -9.35 -17.18
C ASP A 157 -14.45 -8.57 -16.21
N PHE A 158 -14.49 -7.24 -16.37
CA PHE A 158 -15.28 -6.36 -15.50
C PHE A 158 -16.59 -5.89 -16.12
N GLN A 159 -16.80 -6.17 -17.41
CA GLN A 159 -17.92 -5.65 -18.22
C GLN A 159 -18.07 -4.13 -18.06
N HIS A 160 -16.94 -3.41 -18.10
CA HIS A 160 -16.86 -1.98 -17.82
C HIS A 160 -15.86 -1.26 -18.72
N GLU A 161 -16.16 -0.02 -19.11
CA GLU A 161 -15.22 0.84 -19.82
C GLU A 161 -14.22 1.45 -18.84
N MET A 162 -12.94 1.24 -19.11
CA MET A 162 -11.83 1.59 -18.24
C MET A 162 -10.98 2.68 -18.89
N GLN A 163 -10.70 3.75 -18.16
CA GLN A 163 -9.66 4.71 -18.54
C GLN A 163 -8.31 4.23 -18.00
N VAL A 164 -7.30 4.22 -18.86
CA VAL A 164 -5.93 3.78 -18.52
C VAL A 164 -4.88 4.68 -19.17
N PRO A 165 -3.67 4.77 -18.61
CA PRO A 165 -2.55 5.44 -19.27
C PRO A 165 -2.28 4.89 -20.68
N SER A 166 -1.81 5.75 -21.59
CA SER A 166 -1.58 5.38 -22.99
C SER A 166 -0.53 4.29 -23.22
N TRP A 167 0.30 3.97 -22.22
CA TRP A 167 1.26 2.85 -22.26
C TRP A 167 0.71 1.56 -21.62
N SER A 168 -0.56 1.57 -21.18
CA SER A 168 -1.19 0.45 -20.50
C SER A 168 -1.14 -0.83 -21.31
N LEU A 169 -0.83 -1.94 -20.63
CA LEU A 169 -0.82 -3.26 -21.24
C LEU A 169 -2.22 -3.78 -21.59
N TYR A 170 -3.29 -3.16 -21.08
CA TYR A 170 -4.66 -3.45 -21.49
C TYR A 170 -4.99 -2.97 -22.90
N LEU A 171 -4.21 -2.02 -23.43
CA LEU A 171 -4.40 -1.51 -24.79
C LEU A 171 -3.72 -2.44 -25.81
N PRO A 172 -4.30 -2.57 -27.03
CA PRO A 172 -3.63 -3.25 -28.14
C PRO A 172 -2.24 -2.64 -28.40
N GLU A 173 -1.26 -3.47 -28.72
CA GLU A 173 0.14 -3.05 -28.90
C GLU A 173 0.30 -1.88 -29.88
N SER A 174 -0.48 -1.88 -30.98
CA SER A 174 -0.47 -0.82 -31.99
C SER A 174 -0.98 0.55 -31.49
N LYS A 175 -1.65 0.59 -30.34
CA LYS A 175 -2.16 1.82 -29.70
C LYS A 175 -1.33 2.26 -28.49
N ARG A 176 -0.36 1.45 -28.05
CA ARG A 176 0.44 1.74 -26.85
C ARG A 176 1.55 2.73 -27.16
N THR A 177 1.73 3.69 -26.27
CA THR A 177 2.98 4.47 -26.21
C THR A 177 4.06 3.68 -25.46
N PRO A 178 5.35 3.98 -25.65
CA PRO A 178 6.41 3.35 -24.87
C PRO A 178 6.22 3.60 -23.36
N ASP A 179 6.44 2.56 -22.56
CA ASP A 179 6.35 2.67 -21.09
C ASP A 179 7.44 3.65 -20.57
N PRO A 180 7.05 4.75 -19.91
CA PRO A 180 7.98 5.80 -19.51
C PRO A 180 8.92 5.34 -18.40
N PHE A 181 8.51 4.38 -17.57
CA PHE A 181 9.30 3.86 -16.46
C PHE A 181 10.38 2.90 -16.97
N VAL A 182 10.05 2.08 -17.97
CA VAL A 182 11.05 1.26 -18.67
C VAL A 182 12.08 2.16 -19.38
N ALA A 183 11.62 3.19 -20.10
CA ALA A 183 12.50 4.14 -20.78
C ALA A 183 13.43 4.88 -19.79
N ALA A 184 12.97 5.14 -18.57
CA ALA A 184 13.74 5.75 -17.49
C ALA A 184 14.65 4.76 -16.73
N GLY A 185 14.65 3.46 -17.06
CA GLY A 185 15.45 2.45 -16.36
C GLY A 185 14.93 2.09 -14.96
N LEU A 186 13.65 2.32 -14.70
CA LEU A 186 13.00 2.12 -13.40
C LEU A 186 12.35 0.73 -13.25
N SER A 187 12.71 -0.22 -14.11
CA SER A 187 12.26 -1.61 -14.00
C SER A 187 12.64 -2.21 -12.64
N SER A 188 11.77 -3.06 -12.10
CA SER A 188 12.01 -3.67 -10.78
C SER A 188 13.20 -4.63 -10.79
N LEU A 189 13.84 -4.78 -9.62
CA LEU A 189 14.90 -5.75 -9.40
C LEU A 189 14.38 -7.17 -9.12
N GLY A 190 13.09 -7.32 -8.83
CA GLY A 190 12.49 -8.63 -8.59
C GLY A 190 10.97 -8.64 -8.66
N ASN A 191 10.41 -9.82 -8.82
CA ASN A 191 8.97 -10.05 -8.89
C ASN A 191 8.63 -11.43 -8.33
N ILE A 192 7.39 -11.88 -8.52
CA ILE A 192 6.89 -13.17 -8.00
C ILE A 192 7.78 -14.34 -8.44
N SER A 193 8.23 -14.34 -9.70
CA SER A 193 9.03 -15.41 -10.31
C SER A 193 10.54 -15.26 -10.05
N HIS A 194 11.02 -14.04 -9.80
CA HIS A 194 12.42 -13.72 -9.58
C HIS A 194 12.56 -12.88 -8.31
N GLN A 195 12.44 -13.54 -7.16
CA GLN A 195 12.59 -12.89 -5.86
C GLN A 195 14.07 -12.67 -5.56
N TYR A 196 14.41 -11.60 -4.86
CA TYR A 196 15.78 -11.32 -4.48
C TYR A 196 16.05 -11.71 -3.02
N PRO A 197 17.25 -12.25 -2.72
CA PRO A 197 17.67 -12.53 -1.36
C PRO A 197 18.00 -11.23 -0.63
N VAL A 198 17.47 -11.08 0.58
CA VAL A 198 17.77 -9.99 1.51
C VAL A 198 18.29 -10.60 2.81
N ALA A 199 19.55 -10.34 3.13
CA ALA A 199 20.15 -10.76 4.39
C ALA A 199 19.69 -9.82 5.52
N PHE A 200 19.21 -10.40 6.61
CA PHE A 200 18.94 -9.69 7.86
C PHE A 200 19.88 -10.22 8.92
N SER A 201 20.38 -9.34 9.80
CA SER A 201 21.16 -9.77 10.95
C SER A 201 20.21 -10.32 12.02
N ALA A 202 20.34 -11.59 12.38
CA ALA A 202 19.67 -12.12 13.55
C ALA A 202 20.28 -11.43 14.79
N ARG A 203 19.52 -10.56 15.48
CA ARG A 203 19.89 -10.21 16.85
C ARG A 203 19.65 -11.45 17.70
N SER A 204 20.70 -12.20 17.97
CA SER A 204 20.68 -13.22 19.01
C SER A 204 20.21 -12.59 20.32
N THR A 205 19.01 -12.96 20.79
CA THR A 205 18.57 -12.69 22.16
C THR A 205 19.18 -13.68 23.16
N GLN A 206 20.07 -14.57 22.70
CA GLN A 206 20.87 -15.40 23.56
C GLN A 206 22.29 -14.84 23.67
N LYS A 207 22.65 -14.48 24.90
CA LYS A 207 24.04 -14.34 25.33
C LYS A 207 24.68 -15.76 25.28
N SER A 208 24.94 -16.26 24.07
CA SER A 208 25.75 -17.45 23.84
C SER A 208 27.19 -17.06 24.10
N LEU A 209 27.85 -17.77 25.02
CA LEU A 209 29.25 -17.57 25.41
C LEU A 209 30.26 -18.16 24.41
N ASN A 210 29.87 -18.34 23.14
CA ASN A 210 30.76 -18.86 22.11
C ASN A 210 30.76 -17.87 20.93
N GLU A 211 31.88 -17.18 20.70
CA GLU A 211 32.07 -16.12 19.70
C GLU A 211 32.22 -16.62 18.24
N ASP A 212 31.95 -17.89 17.93
CA ASP A 212 32.28 -18.47 16.61
C ASP A 212 31.12 -19.20 15.89
N GLU A 213 29.85 -18.97 16.27
CA GLU A 213 28.72 -19.37 15.41
C GLU A 213 28.19 -18.17 14.63
N ASP A 214 28.69 -18.02 13.40
CA ASP A 214 28.08 -17.20 12.35
C ASP A 214 26.71 -17.79 12.01
N ILE A 215 25.69 -17.45 12.80
CA ILE A 215 24.29 -17.77 12.51
C ILE A 215 23.88 -16.89 11.32
N SER A 216 24.26 -17.32 10.11
CA SER A 216 23.64 -16.85 8.90
C SER A 216 22.15 -17.26 8.95
N SER A 217 21.30 -16.39 9.48
CA SER A 217 19.88 -16.49 9.17
C SER A 217 19.79 -16.32 7.65
N GLY A 218 19.47 -17.41 6.95
CA GLY A 218 19.45 -17.44 5.50
C GLY A 218 18.69 -16.24 4.93
N ALA A 219 19.20 -15.68 3.84
CA ALA A 219 18.59 -14.50 3.23
C ALA A 219 17.11 -14.75 2.91
N ALA A 220 16.26 -13.81 3.30
CA ALA A 220 14.84 -13.85 2.99
C ALA A 220 14.63 -13.56 1.50
N GLN A 221 13.74 -14.33 0.86
CA GLN A 221 13.28 -14.06 -0.50
C GLN A 221 12.19 -13.01 -0.46
N MET A 222 12.47 -11.87 -1.09
CA MET A 222 11.61 -10.70 -1.06
C MET A 222 11.36 -10.15 -2.46
N PHE A 223 10.24 -9.44 -2.59
CA PHE A 223 9.92 -8.61 -3.75
C PHE A 223 8.94 -7.51 -3.35
N VAL A 224 8.86 -6.47 -4.18
CA VAL A 224 7.96 -5.33 -3.99
C VAL A 224 6.92 -5.32 -5.10
N ALA A 225 5.67 -5.06 -4.76
CA ALA A 225 4.57 -4.98 -5.71
C ALA A 225 3.97 -3.57 -5.74
N ALA A 226 3.27 -3.24 -6.84
CA ALA A 226 2.64 -1.95 -7.05
C ALA A 226 1.28 -2.09 -7.75
N ALA A 227 0.41 -1.12 -7.50
CA ALA A 227 -0.86 -0.91 -8.19
C ALA A 227 -1.05 0.58 -8.51
N PRO A 228 -1.73 0.97 -9.61
CA PRO A 228 -2.27 0.08 -10.64
C PRO A 228 -1.19 -0.57 -11.52
N LEU A 229 -1.63 -1.40 -12.45
CA LEU A 229 -0.78 -2.19 -13.34
C LEU A 229 0.30 -1.36 -14.05
N GLU A 230 -0.05 -0.15 -14.46
CA GLU A 230 0.80 0.76 -15.22
C GLU A 230 1.96 1.32 -14.41
N ALA A 231 1.92 1.20 -13.07
CA ALA A 231 3.03 1.55 -12.20
C ALA A 231 4.09 0.43 -12.06
N THR A 232 3.92 -0.68 -12.77
CA THR A 232 4.81 -1.86 -12.66
C THR A 232 6.02 -1.84 -13.61
N ALA A 233 6.19 -0.78 -14.40
CA ALA A 233 7.22 -0.66 -15.44
C ALA A 233 7.20 -1.89 -16.38
N ALA A 234 6.19 -1.94 -17.25
CA ALA A 234 5.87 -3.05 -18.15
C ALA A 234 5.90 -4.43 -17.47
N HIS A 235 5.23 -4.59 -16.32
CA HIS A 235 5.19 -5.84 -15.55
C HIS A 235 6.54 -6.35 -15.03
N SER A 236 7.62 -5.56 -15.10
CA SER A 236 8.88 -5.97 -14.47
C SER A 236 8.71 -6.11 -12.95
N ARG A 237 7.90 -5.24 -12.34
CA ARG A 237 7.43 -5.33 -10.96
C ARG A 237 6.18 -6.20 -10.87
N ALA A 238 6.02 -6.90 -9.74
CA ALA A 238 4.78 -7.61 -9.48
C ALA A 238 3.59 -6.64 -9.38
N PHE A 239 2.46 -7.01 -10.00
CA PHE A 239 1.19 -6.36 -9.74
C PHE A 239 0.70 -6.72 -8.33
N ASP A 240 0.17 -5.74 -7.59
CA ASP A 240 -0.17 -5.92 -6.16
C ASP A 240 -1.24 -6.99 -5.92
N GLU A 241 -2.20 -7.12 -6.83
CA GLU A 241 -3.20 -8.19 -6.78
C GLU A 241 -2.57 -9.57 -6.95
N ASP A 242 -1.68 -9.72 -7.94
CA ASP A 242 -0.97 -10.97 -8.18
C ASP A 242 -0.10 -11.36 -6.98
N ALA A 243 0.47 -10.38 -6.27
CA ALA A 243 1.27 -10.61 -5.08
C ALA A 243 0.42 -11.17 -3.92
N LEU A 244 -0.80 -10.67 -3.73
CA LEU A 244 -1.76 -11.21 -2.76
C LEU A 244 -2.20 -12.62 -3.14
N VAL A 245 -2.60 -12.83 -4.40
CA VAL A 245 -3.01 -14.14 -4.93
C VAL A 245 -1.87 -15.15 -4.79
N TYR A 246 -0.65 -14.77 -5.12
CA TYR A 246 0.54 -15.60 -4.94
C TYR A 246 0.77 -15.96 -3.47
N THR A 247 0.64 -14.99 -2.56
CA THR A 247 0.79 -15.22 -1.11
C THR A 247 -0.22 -16.26 -0.62
N ILE A 248 -1.50 -16.10 -0.97
CA ILE A 248 -2.58 -17.04 -0.62
C ILE A 248 -2.29 -18.43 -1.20
N ARG A 249 -2.01 -18.51 -2.50
CA ARG A 249 -1.76 -19.80 -3.19
C ARG A 249 -0.49 -20.50 -2.71
N SER A 250 0.46 -19.78 -2.13
CA SER A 250 1.69 -20.35 -1.57
C SER A 250 1.53 -20.95 -0.17
N ALA A 251 0.40 -20.69 0.50
CA ALA A 251 0.11 -21.23 1.82
C ALA A 251 -0.08 -22.75 1.79
N LYS A 252 0.43 -23.45 2.80
CA LYS A 252 0.25 -24.91 2.92
C LYS A 252 -0.66 -25.28 4.09
N SER A 253 -0.64 -24.51 5.17
CA SER A 253 -1.38 -24.81 6.40
C SER A 253 -2.48 -23.80 6.71
N PHE A 254 -2.20 -22.50 6.72
CA PHE A 254 -3.16 -21.46 7.07
C PHE A 254 -2.99 -20.19 6.23
N VAL A 255 -4.05 -19.38 6.19
CA VAL A 255 -4.06 -18.02 5.67
C VAL A 255 -4.79 -17.15 6.68
N SER A 256 -4.10 -16.17 7.26
CA SER A 256 -4.66 -15.19 8.17
C SER A 256 -4.69 -13.82 7.50
N LEU A 257 -5.88 -13.25 7.42
CA LEU A 257 -6.15 -11.99 6.73
C LEU A 257 -6.67 -10.94 7.72
N SER A 258 -6.02 -9.78 7.78
CA SER A 258 -6.55 -8.61 8.47
C SER A 258 -6.55 -7.41 7.52
N VAL A 259 -7.75 -6.98 7.17
CA VAL A 259 -8.02 -5.87 6.26
C VAL A 259 -9.13 -4.97 6.82
N MET A 260 -9.13 -3.68 6.46
CA MET A 260 -10.25 -2.79 6.79
C MET A 260 -11.49 -3.15 5.98
N ASP A 261 -11.35 -3.10 4.65
CA ASP A 261 -12.43 -3.33 3.71
C ASP A 261 -12.10 -4.56 2.88
N PHE A 262 -13.03 -5.52 2.90
CA PHE A 262 -13.08 -6.64 1.98
C PHE A 262 -14.40 -6.56 1.21
N ALA A 263 -14.33 -6.21 -0.06
CA ALA A 263 -15.51 -6.05 -0.90
C ALA A 263 -15.28 -6.63 -2.30
N PRO A 264 -16.22 -7.45 -2.82
CA PRO A 264 -16.11 -8.00 -4.17
C PRO A 264 -16.46 -6.99 -5.27
N PHE A 265 -16.54 -5.69 -4.94
CA PHE A 265 -16.94 -4.60 -5.84
C PHE A 265 -16.16 -3.31 -5.54
N SER A 266 -16.25 -2.30 -6.41
CA SER A 266 -15.59 -1.00 -6.23
C SER A 266 -16.46 0.02 -5.48
N MET A 267 -15.87 0.73 -4.51
CA MET A 267 -16.44 1.89 -3.82
C MET A 267 -16.06 3.21 -4.49
N TYR A 268 -14.97 3.25 -5.26
CA TYR A 268 -14.49 4.46 -5.94
C TYR A 268 -14.93 4.57 -7.40
N THR A 269 -15.39 3.46 -7.99
CA THR A 269 -15.81 3.40 -9.39
C THR A 269 -17.27 2.94 -9.47
N PRO A 270 -18.19 3.77 -10.01
CA PRO A 270 -19.59 3.38 -10.12
C PRO A 270 -19.80 2.21 -11.09
N GLY A 271 -20.62 1.23 -10.71
CA GLY A 271 -21.09 0.15 -11.60
C GLY A 271 -21.05 -1.24 -10.95
N PRO A 272 -21.59 -2.28 -11.62
CA PRO A 272 -21.52 -3.66 -11.16
C PRO A 272 -20.12 -4.23 -11.44
N LEU A 273 -19.12 -3.77 -10.69
CA LEU A 273 -17.77 -4.31 -10.77
C LEU A 273 -17.69 -5.54 -9.86
N HIS A 274 -17.38 -6.70 -10.42
CA HIS A 274 -17.11 -7.93 -9.68
C HIS A 274 -15.60 -8.19 -9.64
N TRP A 275 -15.08 -8.62 -8.49
CA TRP A 275 -13.65 -8.84 -8.27
C TRP A 275 -13.33 -10.34 -8.10
N PRO A 276 -13.16 -11.09 -9.21
CA PRO A 276 -13.07 -12.55 -9.18
C PRO A 276 -11.74 -13.06 -8.62
N ALA A 277 -10.60 -12.47 -8.98
CA ALA A 277 -9.31 -13.10 -8.69
C ALA A 277 -9.00 -13.25 -7.19
N LEU A 278 -9.28 -12.24 -6.35
CA LEU A 278 -9.12 -12.41 -4.90
C LEU A 278 -10.19 -13.33 -4.29
N THR A 279 -11.44 -13.21 -4.75
CA THR A 279 -12.54 -14.07 -4.30
C THR A 279 -12.22 -15.54 -4.59
N ASP A 280 -11.75 -15.84 -5.80
CA ASP A 280 -11.36 -17.17 -6.25
C ASP A 280 -10.13 -17.68 -5.50
N ALA A 281 -9.13 -16.84 -5.24
CA ALA A 281 -7.95 -17.24 -4.47
C ALA A 281 -8.33 -17.63 -3.03
N LEU A 282 -9.21 -16.86 -2.38
CA LEU A 282 -9.71 -17.20 -1.05
C LEU A 282 -10.60 -18.45 -1.07
N LEU A 283 -11.52 -18.56 -2.04
CA LEU A 283 -12.35 -19.75 -2.20
C LEU A 283 -11.50 -20.99 -2.47
N ALA A 284 -10.45 -20.91 -3.28
CA ALA A 284 -9.53 -22.02 -3.51
C ALA A 284 -8.82 -22.45 -2.22
N GLY A 285 -8.39 -21.49 -1.38
CA GLY A 285 -7.84 -21.76 -0.05
C GLY A 285 -8.86 -22.42 0.89
N VAL A 286 -10.11 -21.95 0.85
CA VAL A 286 -11.24 -22.47 1.64
C VAL A 286 -11.60 -23.90 1.19
N TYR A 287 -11.79 -24.15 -0.09
CA TYR A 287 -12.20 -25.47 -0.60
C TYR A 287 -11.06 -26.50 -0.60
N GLY A 288 -9.80 -26.05 -0.55
CA GLY A 288 -8.62 -26.92 -0.41
C GLY A 288 -8.40 -27.48 0.99
N LYS A 289 -9.16 -27.03 2.01
CA LYS A 289 -9.02 -27.44 3.42
C LYS A 289 -10.39 -27.58 4.10
N PRO A 290 -10.64 -28.62 4.92
CA PRO A 290 -11.90 -28.70 5.66
C PRO A 290 -12.00 -27.57 6.71
N GLY A 291 -12.99 -26.68 6.58
CA GLY A 291 -13.58 -25.97 7.73
C GLY A 291 -13.28 -24.49 7.95
N LEU A 292 -13.43 -23.61 6.95
CA LEU A 292 -13.51 -22.16 7.20
C LEU A 292 -14.57 -21.47 6.33
N GLN A 293 -15.39 -20.57 6.90
CA GLN A 293 -16.37 -19.76 6.17
C GLN A 293 -16.21 -18.27 6.53
N ASN A 294 -16.45 -17.40 5.53
CA ASN A 294 -16.25 -15.94 5.55
C ASN A 294 -17.62 -15.21 5.65
N THR A 295 -17.67 -14.03 6.29
CA THR A 295 -18.19 -12.74 5.75
C THR A 295 -18.61 -11.70 6.82
N THR A 296 -18.75 -10.45 6.35
CA THR A 296 -18.71 -9.12 6.99
C THR A 296 -20.00 -8.67 7.71
N SER A 297 -19.89 -7.69 8.63
CA SER A 297 -21.03 -7.03 9.29
C SER A 297 -20.78 -5.52 9.51
N THR A 298 -21.85 -4.71 9.39
CA THR A 298 -21.90 -3.26 9.58
C THR A 298 -22.54 -2.89 10.93
N SER A 299 -21.97 -1.92 11.65
CA SER A 299 -22.49 -1.48 12.96
C SER A 299 -23.24 -0.14 12.88
N THR A 300 -24.40 -0.09 13.54
CA THR A 300 -25.27 1.07 13.75
C THR A 300 -25.14 1.58 15.19
N SER A 301 -24.20 2.48 15.47
CA SER A 301 -24.20 3.23 16.74
C SER A 301 -23.71 4.67 16.57
N LYS A 302 -24.29 5.59 17.36
CA LYS A 302 -23.95 7.02 17.37
C LYS A 302 -22.55 7.20 17.97
N ALA A 303 -21.61 7.74 17.20
CA ALA A 303 -20.19 7.73 17.54
C ALA A 303 -19.85 8.61 18.76
N THR A 304 -19.28 8.01 19.81
CA THR A 304 -18.67 8.69 20.97
C THR A 304 -17.30 9.30 20.64
N TRP A 305 -16.70 8.90 19.51
CA TRP A 305 -15.35 9.27 19.07
C TRP A 305 -15.42 9.98 17.71
N PRO A 306 -14.41 10.79 17.33
CA PRO A 306 -14.36 11.38 16.00
C PRO A 306 -14.45 10.29 14.91
N SER A 307 -15.06 10.62 13.77
CA SER A 307 -15.20 9.66 12.68
C SER A 307 -13.85 9.08 12.23
N TYR A 308 -13.85 7.79 11.88
CA TYR A 308 -12.70 7.03 11.40
C TYR A 308 -11.53 6.89 12.41
N THR A 309 -11.78 6.97 13.72
CA THR A 309 -10.72 6.88 14.75
C THR A 309 -10.67 5.56 15.54
N ARG A 310 -11.58 4.61 15.29
CA ARG A 310 -11.64 3.31 15.98
C ARG A 310 -11.95 2.18 15.00
N VAL A 311 -11.11 2.04 13.99
CA VAL A 311 -11.25 1.03 12.94
C VAL A 311 -10.00 0.17 12.88
N ASN A 312 -10.16 -1.10 12.49
CA ASN A 312 -9.05 -1.90 12.01
C ASN A 312 -8.69 -1.37 10.62
N HIS A 313 -7.53 -0.73 10.48
CA HIS A 313 -7.05 -0.20 9.21
C HIS A 313 -5.87 -1.00 8.66
N ALA A 314 -5.53 -2.14 9.25
CA ALA A 314 -4.46 -3.00 8.75
C ALA A 314 -4.73 -3.47 7.31
N LYS A 315 -3.67 -3.74 6.54
CA LYS A 315 -3.73 -4.42 5.23
C LYS A 315 -2.56 -5.41 5.13
N TYR A 316 -2.77 -6.63 5.63
CA TYR A 316 -1.77 -7.70 5.52
C TYR A 316 -2.40 -9.08 5.40
N ILE A 317 -1.67 -9.98 4.74
CA ILE A 317 -1.89 -11.42 4.77
C ILE A 317 -0.65 -12.07 5.35
N VAL A 318 -0.84 -12.98 6.30
CA VAL A 318 0.22 -13.85 6.79
C VAL A 318 -0.18 -15.31 6.63
N THR A 319 0.74 -16.11 6.13
CA THR A 319 0.59 -17.55 5.93
C THR A 319 1.74 -18.28 6.62
N ASP A 320 1.78 -19.60 6.53
CA ASP A 320 2.90 -20.39 7.06
C ASP A 320 4.19 -20.23 6.27
N THR A 321 4.09 -19.76 5.03
CA THR A 321 5.23 -19.66 4.11
C THR A 321 5.64 -18.22 3.84
N ARG A 322 4.70 -17.27 3.92
CA ARG A 322 4.91 -15.89 3.45
C ARG A 322 4.10 -14.86 4.23
N ALA A 323 4.51 -13.60 4.09
CA ALA A 323 3.74 -12.43 4.49
C ALA A 323 3.68 -11.41 3.35
N ASN A 324 2.50 -10.79 3.18
CA ASN A 324 2.27 -9.59 2.38
C ASN A 324 1.84 -8.48 3.34
N ILE A 325 2.53 -7.34 3.29
CA ILE A 325 2.20 -6.14 4.06
C ILE A 325 2.13 -4.98 3.08
N GLY A 326 0.98 -4.31 3.01
CA GLY A 326 0.75 -3.30 1.99
C GLY A 326 -0.12 -2.16 2.43
N THR A 327 -0.53 -1.39 1.44
CA THR A 327 -1.35 -0.20 1.60
C THR A 327 -2.78 -0.40 1.09
N SER A 328 -3.00 -1.43 0.27
CA SER A 328 -4.21 -1.65 -0.52
C SER A 328 -5.29 -2.37 0.31
N ASN A 329 -6.49 -1.77 0.42
CA ASN A 329 -7.64 -2.53 0.89
C ASN A 329 -7.98 -3.64 -0.11
N MET A 330 -8.76 -4.63 0.31
CA MET A 330 -9.17 -5.73 -0.55
C MET A 330 -10.48 -5.38 -1.23
N GLU A 331 -10.35 -4.47 -2.19
CA GLU A 331 -11.43 -3.97 -3.02
C GLU A 331 -10.86 -3.63 -4.40
N TRP A 332 -11.62 -3.88 -5.46
CA TRP A 332 -11.20 -3.69 -6.85
C TRP A 332 -10.52 -2.33 -7.10
N GLY A 333 -11.09 -1.22 -6.62
CA GLY A 333 -10.54 0.12 -6.87
C GLY A 333 -9.09 0.30 -6.40
N TYR A 334 -8.67 -0.45 -5.37
CA TYR A 334 -7.31 -0.38 -4.82
C TYR A 334 -6.24 -0.99 -5.73
N PHE A 335 -6.64 -1.84 -6.67
CA PHE A 335 -5.72 -2.51 -7.60
C PHE A 335 -5.75 -1.89 -8.99
N TYR A 336 -6.87 -1.32 -9.41
CA TYR A 336 -7.04 -0.89 -10.81
C TYR A 336 -6.99 0.62 -11.01
N THR A 337 -7.30 1.44 -10.00
CA THR A 337 -7.39 2.91 -10.16
C THR A 337 -6.68 3.70 -9.07
N THR A 338 -6.28 3.05 -7.98
CA THR A 338 -5.66 3.68 -6.81
C THR A 338 -4.20 3.29 -6.71
N ALA A 339 -3.35 4.25 -6.33
CA ALA A 339 -1.93 3.98 -6.11
C ALA A 339 -1.73 3.15 -4.83
N GLY A 340 -1.28 1.90 -4.99
CA GLY A 340 -1.01 0.96 -3.92
C GLY A 340 0.40 0.37 -4.01
N ALA A 341 0.91 -0.16 -2.90
CA ALA A 341 2.19 -0.87 -2.84
C ALA A 341 2.19 -1.90 -1.71
N SER A 342 2.98 -2.97 -1.87
CA SER A 342 3.24 -3.95 -0.83
C SER A 342 4.67 -4.50 -0.84
N VAL A 343 5.11 -4.96 0.33
CA VAL A 343 6.32 -5.77 0.51
C VAL A 343 5.90 -7.21 0.76
N ASN A 344 6.56 -8.13 0.06
CA ASN A 344 6.29 -9.55 0.12
C ASN A 344 7.54 -10.29 0.56
N THR A 345 7.44 -11.14 1.58
CA THR A 345 8.62 -11.79 2.17
C THR A 345 8.32 -13.17 2.73
N ASN A 346 9.32 -14.05 2.73
CA ASN A 346 9.32 -15.29 3.52
C ASN A 346 10.17 -15.20 4.80
N HIS A 347 10.60 -13.99 5.19
CA HIS A 347 11.40 -13.76 6.40
C HIS A 347 10.63 -14.23 7.64
N GLU A 348 11.08 -15.34 8.23
CA GLU A 348 10.36 -16.02 9.31
C GLU A 348 10.10 -15.13 10.54
N PRO A 349 11.05 -14.35 11.06
CA PRO A 349 10.78 -13.45 12.19
C PRO A 349 9.67 -12.43 11.89
N THR A 350 9.64 -11.85 10.69
CA THR A 350 8.58 -10.92 10.28
C THR A 350 7.24 -11.63 10.18
N ARG A 351 7.22 -12.83 9.59
CA ARG A 351 6.02 -13.66 9.45
C ARG A 351 5.43 -14.03 10.82
N LYS A 352 6.25 -14.54 11.74
CA LYS A 352 5.85 -14.86 13.11
C LYS A 352 5.33 -13.65 13.88
N ALA A 353 5.98 -12.49 13.75
CA ALA A 353 5.49 -11.27 14.40
C ALA A 353 4.09 -10.86 13.89
N LEU A 354 3.81 -11.03 12.60
CA LEU A 354 2.49 -10.75 12.03
C LEU A 354 1.43 -11.78 12.45
N GLU A 355 1.81 -13.05 12.59
CA GLU A 355 0.97 -14.09 13.20
C GLU A 355 0.64 -13.73 14.65
N GLU A 356 1.62 -13.35 15.46
CA GLU A 356 1.38 -12.95 16.86
C GLU A 356 0.46 -11.73 16.96
N ILE A 357 0.61 -10.75 16.06
CA ILE A 357 -0.31 -9.61 15.98
C ILE A 357 -1.72 -10.08 15.62
N PHE A 358 -1.85 -10.99 14.64
CA PHE A 358 -3.13 -11.54 14.23
C PHE A 358 -3.79 -12.28 15.40
N GLU A 359 -3.10 -13.23 16.02
CA GLU A 359 -3.60 -14.05 17.13
C GLU A 359 -3.95 -13.21 18.35
N ARG A 360 -3.15 -12.18 18.67
CA ARG A 360 -3.48 -11.23 19.73
C ARG A 360 -4.81 -10.52 19.47
N ASN A 361 -5.04 -10.08 18.23
CA ASN A 361 -6.27 -9.37 17.86
C ASN A 361 -7.46 -10.34 17.78
N TRP A 362 -7.25 -11.52 17.16
CA TRP A 362 -8.24 -12.57 16.97
C TRP A 362 -8.77 -13.13 18.29
N ASN A 363 -7.88 -13.34 19.26
CA ASN A 363 -8.25 -13.85 20.60
C ASN A 363 -8.65 -12.72 21.58
N SER A 364 -8.76 -11.48 21.12
CA SER A 364 -9.16 -10.35 21.97
C SER A 364 -10.67 -10.28 22.16
N SER A 365 -11.13 -9.58 23.20
CA SER A 365 -12.55 -9.30 23.42
C SER A 365 -13.20 -8.39 22.36
N TYR A 366 -12.43 -7.92 21.37
CA TYR A 366 -12.90 -7.07 20.28
C TYR A 366 -13.13 -7.84 18.97
N ALA A 367 -12.78 -9.12 18.94
CA ALA A 367 -13.11 -10.04 17.85
C ALA A 367 -14.20 -10.99 18.33
N LEU A 368 -15.28 -11.10 17.58
CA LEU A 368 -16.39 -12.00 17.88
C LEU A 368 -16.56 -13.00 16.74
N PRO A 369 -16.80 -14.29 17.05
CA PRO A 369 -17.23 -15.25 16.05
C PRO A 369 -18.48 -14.76 15.32
N LEU A 370 -18.52 -14.94 14.00
CA LEU A 370 -19.61 -14.42 13.17
C LEU A 370 -20.97 -15.04 13.55
N ASP A 371 -20.98 -16.33 13.87
CA ASP A 371 -22.16 -17.07 14.32
C ASP A 371 -22.73 -16.51 15.63
N GLU A 372 -21.87 -16.09 16.57
CA GLU A 372 -22.30 -15.40 17.80
C GLU A 372 -22.91 -14.03 17.49
N VAL A 373 -22.30 -13.25 16.59
CA VAL A 373 -22.84 -11.94 16.17
C VAL A 373 -24.20 -12.12 15.47
N ILE A 374 -24.32 -13.05 14.53
CA ILE A 374 -25.58 -13.34 13.84
C ILE A 374 -26.65 -13.82 14.82
N ALA A 375 -26.29 -14.68 15.78
CA ALA A 375 -27.21 -15.14 16.81
C ALA A 375 -27.71 -13.98 17.69
N SER A 376 -26.85 -13.00 17.99
CA SER A 376 -27.21 -11.81 18.79
C SER A 376 -28.10 -10.80 18.06
N VAL A 377 -28.20 -10.90 16.72
CA VAL A 377 -28.96 -9.99 15.85
C VAL A 377 -30.31 -10.59 15.41
N LYS A 378 -30.60 -11.86 15.77
CA LYS A 378 -31.95 -12.42 15.53
C LYS A 378 -32.99 -11.70 16.41
N PRO A 379 -34.14 -11.32 15.83
CA PRO A 379 -35.16 -10.49 16.49
C PRO A 379 -35.80 -11.14 17.71
#